data_AF-A0AAI9FYU5-F1
#
_entry.id   AF-A0AAI9FYU5-F1
#
_cell.length_a   1.000
_cell.length_b   1.000
_cell.length_c   1.000
_cell.angle_alpha   90.00
_cell.angle_beta   90.00
_cell.angle_gamma   90.00
#
_symmetry.space_group_name_H-M   'P 1'
#
loop_
_entity.id
_entity.type
_entity.pdbx_description
1 polymer ?
#
loop_
_entity_poly.entity_id
_entity_poly.type
_entity_poly.pdbx_seq_one_letter_code
_entity_poly.pdbx_strand_id
1 'polypeptide(L)' 'MDVSTYPCHRKSFRRAGLTRAQLYASVIEGKRYTTAQVAEILDVSRSTAYERIKRGPYPLTWANLMKARLP' A
#
# COMPACT_ATOMS: atom_id res chain seq x y z
N MET A 1 -21.23 -15.27 8.64
CA MET A 1 -21.84 -13.93 8.83
C MET A 1 -21.62 -13.14 7.56
N ASP A 2 -22.64 -13.03 6.71
CA ASP A 2 -22.55 -12.25 5.47
C ASP A 2 -22.68 -10.77 5.81
N VAL A 3 -21.59 -10.02 5.59
CA VAL A 3 -21.46 -8.61 6.00
C VAL A 3 -22.08 -7.67 4.95
N SER A 4 -22.65 -8.22 3.87
CA SER A 4 -23.28 -7.46 2.78
C SER A 4 -24.58 -6.77 3.19
N THR A 5 -25.24 -7.24 4.26
CA THR A 5 -26.59 -6.82 4.68
C THR A 5 -26.65 -5.49 5.44
N TYR A 6 -25.53 -4.94 5.91
CA TYR A 6 -25.49 -3.70 6.72
C TYR A 6 -24.55 -2.63 6.15
N PRO A 7 -25.06 -1.64 5.39
CA PRO A 7 -24.22 -0.64 4.71
C PRO A 7 -23.44 0.28 5.66
N CYS A 8 -23.92 0.46 6.90
CA CYS A 8 -23.23 1.20 7.96
C CYS A 8 -21.91 0.52 8.39
N HIS A 9 -21.88 -0.82 8.42
CA HIS A 9 -20.68 -1.59 8.75
C HIS A 9 -19.61 -1.47 7.65
N ARG A 10 -20.00 -1.49 6.37
CA ARG A 10 -19.03 -1.36 5.27
C ARG A 10 -18.25 -0.04 5.32
N LYS A 11 -18.90 1.06 5.75
CA LYS A 11 -18.25 2.37 5.94
C LYS A 11 -17.29 2.38 7.14
N SER A 12 -17.67 1.76 8.27
CA SER A 12 -16.80 1.68 9.45
C SER A 12 -15.56 0.80 9.18
N PHE A 13 -15.73 -0.32 8.48
CA PHE A 13 -14.62 -1.18 8.05
C PHE A 13 -13.66 -0.47 7.08
N ARG A 14 -14.18 0.35 6.14
CA ARG A 14 -13.33 1.15 5.25
C ARG A 14 -12.48 2.15 6.03
N ARG A 15 -13.06 2.87 6.99
CA ARG A 15 -12.33 3.82 7.86
C ARG A 15 -11.24 3.10 8.66
N ALA A 16 -11.58 2.02 9.34
CA ALA A 16 -10.61 1.23 10.10
C ALA A 16 -9.46 0.69 9.22
N GLY A 17 -9.76 0.26 8.00
CA GLY A 17 -8.76 -0.19 7.02
C GLY A 17 -7.79 0.91 6.59
N LEU A 18 -8.29 2.13 6.36
CA LEU A 18 -7.45 3.28 6.02
C LEU A 18 -6.53 3.68 7.18
N THR A 19 -7.07 3.75 8.40
CA THR A 19 -6.27 4.05 9.60
C THR A 19 -5.17 3.00 9.79
N ARG A 20 -5.49 1.72 9.63
CA ARG A 20 -4.49 0.65 9.72
C ARG A 20 -3.42 0.78 8.63
N ALA A 21 -3.80 1.10 7.40
CA ALA A 21 -2.85 1.29 6.30
C ALA A 21 -1.87 2.46 6.57
N GLN A 22 -2.33 3.53 7.21
CA GLN A 22 -1.48 4.67 7.59
C GLN A 22 -0.44 4.30 8.66
N LEU A 23 -0.79 3.43 9.63
CA LEU A 23 0.14 2.95 10.64
C LEU A 23 1.32 2.16 10.05
N TYR A 24 1.07 1.42 8.97
CA TYR A 24 2.08 0.62 8.26
C TYR A 24 2.60 1.30 6.99
N ALA A 25 2.45 2.63 6.87
CA ALA A 25 2.96 3.38 5.74
C ALA A 25 4.49 3.32 5.68
N SER A 26 5.02 3.10 4.49
CA SER A 26 6.47 3.03 4.22
C SER A 26 7.01 4.43 3.93
N VAL A 27 8.26 4.68 4.35
CA VAL A 27 8.94 5.95 4.07
C VAL A 27 9.71 5.79 2.76
N ILE A 28 9.35 6.60 1.76
CA ILE A 28 10.02 6.68 0.46
C ILE A 28 10.47 8.12 0.29
N GLU A 29 11.77 8.34 0.14
CA GLU A 29 12.36 9.68 -0.03
C GLU A 29 11.89 10.69 1.04
N GLY A 30 11.81 10.24 2.30
CA GLY A 30 11.43 11.07 3.44
C GLY A 30 9.92 11.33 3.58
N LYS A 31 9.09 10.82 2.67
CA LYS A 31 7.63 10.94 2.74
C LYS A 31 6.97 9.60 3.02
N ARG A 32 5.87 9.62 3.77
CA ARG A 32 5.09 8.42 4.10
C ARG A 32 4.09 8.10 3.01
N TYR A 33 4.14 6.88 2.49
CA TYR A 33 3.21 6.36 1.50
C TYR A 33 2.63 5.03 1.96
N THR A 34 1.32 4.88 1.78
CA THR A 34 0.65 3.58 1.95
C THR A 34 0.94 2.69 0.74
N THR A 35 0.90 1.36 0.91
CA THR A 35 1.07 0.41 -0.20
C THR A 35 0.08 0.66 -1.35
N ALA A 36 -1.13 1.14 -1.05
CA ALA A 36 -2.12 1.47 -2.05
C ALA A 36 -1.71 2.70 -2.89
N GLN A 37 -1.17 3.75 -2.25
CA GLN A 37 -0.66 4.93 -2.96
C GLN A 37 0.57 4.58 -3.80
N VAL A 38 1.46 3.73 -3.28
CA VAL A 38 2.63 3.27 -4.05
C VAL A 38 2.21 2.48 -5.28
N ALA A 39 1.21 1.61 -5.15
CA ALA A 39 0.64 0.85 -6.25
C ALA A 39 0.03 1.76 -7.33
N GLU A 40 -0.69 2.80 -6.93
CA GLU A 40 -1.28 3.80 -7.82
C GLU A 40 -0.23 4.62 -8.56
N ILE A 41 0.83 5.05 -7.87
CA ILE A 41 1.94 5.83 -8.47
C ILE A 41 2.75 4.99 -9.47
N LEU A 42 2.97 3.71 -9.15
CA LEU A 42 3.76 2.80 -9.99
C LEU A 42 2.93 2.10 -11.07
N ASP A 43 1.61 2.31 -11.09
CA ASP A 43 0.64 1.59 -11.93
C ASP A 43 0.80 0.06 -11.89
N VAL A 44 0.87 -0.49 -10.67
CA VAL A 44 0.99 -1.94 -10.44
C VAL A 44 -0.03 -2.43 -9.43
N SER A 45 -0.18 -3.76 -9.36
CA SER A 45 -1.02 -4.37 -8.32
C SER A 45 -0.49 -4.07 -6.91
N ARG A 46 -1.39 -4.04 -5.91
CA ARG A 46 -1.01 -3.82 -4.51
C ARG A 46 -0.06 -4.89 -3.97
N SER A 47 -0.20 -6.14 -4.40
CA SER A 47 0.70 -7.23 -4.02
C SER A 47 2.10 -7.02 -4.60
N THR A 48 2.19 -6.62 -5.88
CA THR A 48 3.47 -6.27 -6.51
C THR A 48 4.13 -5.08 -5.79
N ALA A 49 3.37 -4.02 -5.49
CA ALA A 49 3.88 -2.88 -4.73
C ALA A 49 4.38 -3.30 -3.34
N TYR A 50 3.65 -4.16 -2.64
CA TYR A 50 4.06 -4.69 -1.34
C TYR A 50 5.37 -5.47 -1.42
N GLU A 51 5.50 -6.40 -2.38
CA GLU A 51 6.74 -7.16 -2.56
C GLU A 51 7.93 -6.27 -2.94
N ARG A 52 7.71 -5.24 -3.77
CA ARG A 52 8.76 -4.26 -4.12
C ARG A 52 9.21 -3.45 -2.92
N ILE A 53 8.29 -2.98 -2.08
CA ILE A 53 8.61 -2.26 -0.84
C ILE A 53 9.38 -3.17 0.12
N LYS A 54 8.95 -4.44 0.24
CA LYS A 54 9.53 -5.41 1.16
C LYS A 54 10.94 -5.87 0.74
N ARG A 55 11.16 -6.09 -0.56
CA ARG A 55 12.43 -6.61 -1.12
C ARG A 55 13.36 -5.52 -1.64
N GLY A 56 12.89 -4.27 -1.70
CA GLY A 56 13.65 -3.15 -2.22
C GLY A 56 14.87 -2.82 -1.36
N PRO A 57 15.94 -2.29 -1.96
CA PRO A 57 17.08 -1.80 -1.19
C PRO A 57 16.66 -0.60 -0.33
N TYR A 58 17.15 -0.58 0.92
CA TYR A 58 16.99 0.57 1.82
C TYR A 58 18.16 1.55 1.64
N PRO A 59 17.91 2.87 1.58
CA PRO A 59 16.62 3.55 1.70
C PRO A 59 15.74 3.39 0.46
N LEU A 60 14.42 3.33 0.68
CA LEU A 60 13.45 3.24 -0.40
C LEU A 60 13.43 4.54 -1.22
N THR A 61 13.66 4.41 -2.52
CA THR A 61 13.57 5.49 -3.51
C THR A 61 12.66 5.08 -4.65
N TRP A 62 12.06 6.06 -5.33
CA TRP A 62 11.20 5.78 -6.48
C TRP A 62 11.98 5.09 -7.59
N ALA A 63 13.23 5.52 -7.82
CA ALA A 63 14.12 4.91 -8.81
C ALA A 63 14.33 3.40 -8.55
N ASN A 64 14.52 3.00 -7.29
CA ASN A 64 14.72 1.60 -6.94
C ASN A 64 13.41 0.79 -7.04
N LEU A 65 12.28 1.39 -6.68
CA LEU A 65 10.96 0.75 -6.80
C LEU A 65 10.49 0.60 -8.26
N MET A 66 10.88 1.50 -9.16
CA MET A 66 10.60 1.41 -10.60
C MET A 66 11.49 0.37 -11.28
N LYS A 67 12.76 0.26 -10.87
CA LYS A 67 13.72 -0.72 -11.41
C LYS A 67 13.37 -2.16 -11.08
N ALA A 68 12.57 -2.40 -10.04
CA ALA A 68 12.15 -3.73 -9.62
C ALA A 68 11.17 -4.37 -10.64
N ARG A 69 11.70 -4.72 -11.82
CA ARG A 69 11.25 -5.88 -12.58
C ARG A 69 11.66 -7.10 -11.77
N LEU A 70 10.87 -7.41 -10.76
CA LEU A 70 10.81 -8.78 -10.27
C LEU A 70 10.06 -9.59 -11.33
N PRO A 71 10.61 -10.74 -11.77
CA PRO A 71 10.01 -11.60 -12.79
C PRO A 71 8.60 -12.05 -12.41
#